data_AF-A0A5D8QFK2-F1
#
_entry.id   AF-A0A5D8QFK2-F1
#
_cell.length_a   1.000
_cell.length_b   1.000
_cell.length_c   1.000
_cell.angle_alpha   90.00
_cell.angle_beta   90.00
_cell.angle_gamma   90.00
#
_symmetry.space_group_name_H-M   'P 1'
#
loop_
_entity.id
_entity.type
_entity.pdbx_description
1 polymer ?
#
loop_
_entity_poly.entity_id
_entity_poly.type
_entity_poly.pdbx_seq_one_letter_code
_entity_poly.pdbx_strand_id
1 'polypeptide(L)'
;MLNWIRKRMKRNQRGFTLIELIVVIAILGILAAIAIPNVTGSMNNARENADKSSATILAEATQRAIIDGKITGTGNVDLDDLLSWGYIDKIPTPQYNTSTNKSFIVEVVSRSGSNPLGVEVYYGTGNGGSTKGEELYP
;
A
#
# COMPACT_ATOMS: atom_id res chain seq x y z
N MET A 1 42.17 24.55 58.50
CA MET A 1 41.47 25.49 57.60
C MET A 1 40.53 24.76 56.61
N LEU A 2 39.84 23.68 57.03
CA LEU A 2 39.01 22.83 56.13
C LEU A 2 37.56 22.59 56.64
N ASN A 3 37.06 23.39 57.59
CA ASN A 3 35.73 23.16 58.20
C ASN A 3 34.56 23.85 57.47
N TRP A 4 34.80 24.59 56.39
CA TRP A 4 33.77 25.34 55.67
C TRP A 4 33.07 24.52 54.56
N ILE A 5 33.76 23.54 53.96
CA ILE A 5 33.20 22.72 52.86
C ILE A 5 32.08 21.78 53.36
N ARG A 6 32.13 21.36 54.63
CA ARG A 6 31.14 20.42 55.19
C ARG A 6 29.79 21.05 55.54
N LYS A 7 29.66 22.40 55.52
CA LYS A 7 28.45 23.11 55.97
C LYS A 7 27.41 23.38 54.88
N ARG A 8 27.70 23.11 53.59
CA ARG A 8 26.76 23.33 52.46
C ARG A 8 26.03 22.08 51.93
N MET A 9 26.28 20.90 52.49
CA MET A 9 25.66 19.64 52.05
C MET A 9 24.31 19.33 52.72
N LYS A 10 23.79 20.21 53.58
CA LYS A 10 22.39 20.16 54.05
C LYS A 10 21.50 21.02 53.15
N ARG A 11 21.47 20.72 51.86
CA ARG A 11 20.47 21.28 50.95
C ARG A 11 19.28 20.32 50.94
N ASN A 12 18.13 20.80 51.43
CA ASN A 12 16.78 20.24 51.32
C ASN A 12 16.64 19.15 50.24
N GLN A 13 16.87 17.89 50.61
CA GLN A 13 16.46 16.74 49.82
C GLN A 13 14.95 16.62 50.02
N ARG A 14 14.16 17.41 49.28
CA ARG A 14 12.71 17.21 49.18
C ARG A 14 12.52 15.95 48.35
N GLY A 15 12.34 14.81 49.01
CA GLY A 15 12.00 13.56 48.37
C GLY A 15 10.62 13.66 47.70
N PHE A 16 10.45 12.93 46.60
CA PHE A 16 9.17 12.74 45.94
C PHE A 16 8.17 12.13 46.91
N THR A 17 6.94 12.61 46.93
CA THR A 17 5.89 11.99 47.75
C THR A 17 5.35 10.74 47.05
N LEU A 18 4.94 9.73 47.83
CA LEU A 18 4.30 8.53 47.27
C LEU A 18 3.00 8.89 46.52
N ILE A 19 2.28 9.91 46.99
CA ILE A 19 1.05 10.38 46.34
C ILE A 19 1.33 10.98 44.95
N GLU A 20 2.43 11.72 44.77
CA GLU A 20 2.83 12.23 43.45
C GLU A 20 3.09 11.09 42.46
N LEU A 21 3.76 10.02 42.92
CA LEU A 21 4.02 8.87 42.05
C LEU A 21 2.73 8.11 41.70
N ILE A 22 1.81 7.97 42.66
CA ILE A 22 0.52 7.28 42.47
C ILE A 22 -0.35 8.01 41.44
N VAL A 23 -0.42 9.35 41.51
CA VAL A 23 -1.21 10.14 40.55
C VAL A 23 -0.63 10.03 39.14
N VAL A 24 0.70 10.04 39.00
CA VAL A 24 1.37 9.91 37.69
C VAL A 24 1.05 8.57 37.04
N ILE A 25 1.20 7.44 37.76
CA ILE A 25 0.91 6.12 37.20
C ILE A 25 -0.59 5.94 36.93
N ALA A 26 -1.47 6.58 37.70
CA ALA A 26 -2.91 6.56 37.46
C ALA A 26 -3.26 7.25 36.14
N ILE A 27 -2.69 8.43 35.87
CA ILE A 27 -2.89 9.16 34.60
C ILE A 27 -2.26 8.36 33.44
N LEU A 28 -1.05 7.81 33.60
CA LEU A 28 -0.41 6.97 32.59
C LEU A 28 -1.25 5.72 32.27
N GLY A 29 -1.90 5.12 33.26
CA GLY A 29 -2.82 3.98 33.06
C GLY A 29 -4.03 4.34 32.21
N ILE A 30 -4.65 5.49 32.45
CA ILE A 30 -5.78 6.00 31.65
C ILE A 30 -5.34 6.28 30.21
N LEU A 31 -4.21 6.97 30.03
CA LEU A 31 -3.66 7.28 28.71
C LEU A 31 -3.32 6.01 27.92
N ALA A 32 -2.74 5.00 28.58
CA ALA A 32 -2.41 3.72 27.95
C ALA A 32 -3.66 2.95 27.49
N ALA A 33 -4.77 3.02 28.24
CA ALA A 33 -6.01 2.33 27.88
C ALA A 33 -6.69 2.89 26.63
N ILE A 34 -6.57 4.21 26.37
CA ILE A 34 -7.16 4.87 25.20
C ILE A 34 -6.19 4.99 24.01
N ALA A 35 -4.90 4.74 24.25
CA ALA A 35 -3.85 4.88 23.26
C ALA A 35 -3.80 3.68 22.31
N ILE A 36 -4.73 3.62 21.36
CA ILE A 36 -4.63 2.73 20.20
C ILE A 36 -4.87 3.56 18.93
N PRO A 37 -3.80 3.96 18.20
CA PRO A 37 -3.96 4.55 16.88
C PRO A 37 -4.39 3.44 15.90
N ASN A 38 -5.58 3.60 15.29
CA ASN A 38 -6.07 2.66 14.28
C ASN A 38 -5.44 2.95 12.90
N VAL A 39 -4.25 2.38 12.66
CA VAL A 39 -3.48 2.55 11.41
C VAL A 39 -3.88 1.59 10.28
N THR A 40 -4.82 0.67 10.53
CA THR A 40 -5.13 -0.44 9.62
C THR A 40 -5.78 0.03 8.31
N GLY A 41 -6.69 1.01 8.37
CA GLY A 41 -7.39 1.53 7.19
C GLY A 41 -6.46 2.28 6.23
N SER A 42 -5.55 3.11 6.76
CA SER A 42 -4.60 3.87 5.92
C SER A 42 -3.64 2.95 5.17
N MET A 43 -3.24 1.83 5.77
CA MET A 43 -2.36 0.86 5.12
C MET A 43 -3.07 0.12 3.98
N ASN A 44 -4.35 -0.22 4.15
CA ASN A 44 -5.15 -0.85 3.10
C ASN A 44 -5.36 0.09 1.91
N ASN A 45 -5.68 1.36 2.16
CA ASN A 45 -5.82 2.37 1.11
C ASN A 45 -4.50 2.60 0.35
N ALA A 46 -3.36 2.61 1.06
CA ALA A 46 -2.05 2.72 0.42
C ALA A 46 -1.75 1.53 -0.51
N ARG A 47 -2.12 0.31 -0.09
CA ARG A 47 -1.98 -0.89 -0.92
C ARG A 47 -2.89 -0.86 -2.15
N GLU A 48 -4.15 -0.43 -1.99
CA GLU A 48 -5.08 -0.27 -3.12
C GLU A 48 -4.56 0.74 -4.14
N ASN A 49 -4.06 1.89 -3.67
CA ASN A 49 -3.51 2.92 -4.54
C ASN A 49 -2.25 2.44 -5.28
N ALA A 50 -1.41 1.62 -4.64
CA ALA A 50 -0.25 1.00 -5.30
C ALA A 50 -0.67 0.02 -6.40
N ASP A 51 -1.75 -0.73 -6.18
CA ASP A 51 -2.29 -1.66 -7.18
C ASP A 51 -2.91 -0.93 -8.36
N LYS A 52 -3.66 0.16 -8.13
CA LYS A 52 -4.17 1.04 -9.18
C LYS A 52 -3.05 1.61 -10.04
N SER A 53 -2.01 2.15 -9.40
CA SER A 53 -0.84 2.67 -10.13
C SER A 53 -0.15 1.58 -10.96
N SER A 54 -0.05 0.35 -10.45
CA SER A 54 0.51 -0.77 -11.20
C SER A 54 -0.39 -1.18 -12.37
N ALA A 55 -1.71 -1.15 -12.18
CA ALA A 55 -2.68 -1.42 -13.23
C ALA A 55 -2.62 -0.39 -14.36
N THR A 56 -2.45 0.90 -14.05
CA THR A 56 -2.23 1.96 -15.05
C THR A 56 -0.98 1.68 -15.90
N ILE A 57 0.14 1.31 -15.26
CA ILE A 57 1.39 1.00 -15.98
C ILE A 57 1.18 -0.19 -16.93
N LEU A 58 0.49 -1.24 -16.47
CA LEU A 58 0.18 -2.40 -17.31
C LEU A 58 -0.72 -2.02 -18.49
N ALA A 59 -1.76 -1.23 -18.24
CA ALA A 59 -2.68 -0.79 -19.28
C ALA A 59 -1.97 0.05 -20.36
N GLU A 60 -1.07 0.96 -19.95
CA GLU A 60 -0.25 1.74 -20.87
C GLU A 60 0.77 0.89 -21.65
N ALA A 61 1.36 -0.12 -21.01
CA ALA A 61 2.28 -1.04 -21.64
C ALA A 61 1.57 -1.87 -22.72
N THR A 62 0.38 -2.38 -22.42
CA THR A 62 -0.47 -3.09 -23.37
C THR A 62 -0.94 -2.19 -24.50
N GLN A 63 -1.31 -0.93 -24.22
CA GLN A 63 -1.68 0.03 -25.27
C GLN A 63 -0.52 0.30 -26.23
N ARG A 64 0.70 0.41 -25.72
CA ARG A 64 1.91 0.50 -26.56
C ARG A 64 2.09 -0.74 -27.42
N ALA A 65 1.90 -1.94 -26.86
CA ALA A 65 1.97 -3.19 -27.62
C ALA A 65 0.88 -3.31 -28.71
N ILE A 66 -0.30 -2.73 -28.49
CA ILE A 66 -1.35 -2.63 -29.52
C ILE A 66 -0.92 -1.68 -30.64
N ILE A 67 -0.39 -0.50 -30.29
CA ILE A 67 0.09 0.49 -31.26
C ILE A 67 1.21 -0.07 -32.14
N ASP A 68 2.13 -0.82 -31.55
CA ASP A 68 3.25 -1.48 -32.26
C ASP A 68 2.80 -2.73 -33.05
N GLY A 69 1.51 -3.08 -33.01
CA GLY A 69 0.94 -4.20 -33.74
C GLY A 69 1.31 -5.58 -33.18
N LYS A 70 1.84 -5.65 -31.95
CA LYS A 70 2.08 -6.93 -31.25
C LYS A 70 0.79 -7.57 -30.78
N ILE A 71 -0.19 -6.75 -30.42
CA ILE A 71 -1.53 -7.19 -30.02
C ILE A 71 -2.53 -6.61 -31.02
N THR A 72 -3.16 -7.48 -31.82
CA THR A 72 -4.09 -7.08 -32.88
C THR A 72 -5.52 -7.58 -32.65
N GLY A 73 -5.77 -8.25 -31.52
CA GLY A 73 -7.04 -8.88 -31.20
C GLY A 73 -7.51 -8.57 -29.78
N THR A 74 -8.74 -8.99 -29.50
CA THR A 74 -9.40 -8.86 -28.20
C THR A 74 -9.12 -10.11 -27.35
N GLY A 75 -9.00 -9.95 -26.05
CA GLY A 75 -8.86 -11.03 -25.08
C GLY A 75 -7.78 -10.79 -24.05
N ASN A 76 -7.51 -11.82 -23.24
CA ASN A 76 -6.49 -11.78 -22.21
C ASN A 76 -5.09 -11.64 -22.83
N VAL A 77 -4.28 -10.78 -22.23
CA VAL A 77 -2.88 -10.58 -22.57
C VAL A 77 -2.02 -11.26 -21.51
N ASP A 78 -1.10 -12.10 -21.96
CA ASP A 78 -0.12 -12.69 -21.05
C ASP A 78 0.90 -11.62 -20.63
N LEU A 79 1.12 -11.50 -19.33
CA LEU A 79 2.09 -10.56 -18.77
C LEU A 79 3.53 -11.00 -19.08
N ASP A 80 3.75 -12.30 -19.29
CA ASP A 80 5.04 -12.83 -19.72
C ASP A 80 5.39 -12.37 -21.15
N ASP A 81 4.40 -12.20 -22.03
CA ASP A 81 4.60 -11.65 -23.38
C ASP A 81 5.01 -10.18 -23.31
N LEU A 82 4.35 -9.37 -22.47
CA LEU A 82 4.70 -7.97 -22.27
C LEU A 82 6.12 -7.80 -21.71
N LEU A 83 6.54 -8.71 -20.82
CA LEU A 83 7.90 -8.74 -20.28
C LEU A 83 8.92 -9.13 -21.35
N SER A 84 8.63 -10.18 -22.14
CA SER A 84 9.49 -10.66 -23.23
C SER A 84 9.68 -9.62 -24.34
N TRP A 85 8.64 -8.88 -24.67
CA TRP A 85 8.69 -7.79 -25.65
C TRP A 85 9.31 -6.49 -25.11
N GLY A 86 9.57 -6.40 -23.80
CA GLY A 86 10.21 -5.25 -23.17
C GLY A 86 9.29 -4.06 -22.94
N TYR A 87 7.96 -4.26 -22.88
CA TYR A 87 7.02 -3.20 -22.50
C TYR A 87 6.94 -3.00 -20.99
N ILE A 88 7.34 -4.00 -20.22
CA ILE A 88 7.45 -3.95 -18.76
C ILE A 88 8.77 -4.59 -18.32
N ASP A 89 9.39 -4.07 -17.26
CA ASP A 89 10.64 -4.63 -16.72
C ASP A 89 10.39 -5.79 -15.73
N LYS A 90 9.21 -5.83 -15.13
CA LYS A 90 8.81 -6.80 -14.13
C LYS A 90 7.29 -6.90 -14.07
N ILE A 91 6.78 -8.11 -13.88
CA ILE A 91 5.37 -8.36 -13.58
C ILE A 91 5.06 -7.88 -12.14
N PRO A 92 4.20 -6.86 -11.96
CA PRO A 92 3.82 -6.40 -10.63
C PRO A 92 2.91 -7.44 -9.95
N THR A 93 2.92 -7.47 -8.62
CA THR A 93 2.07 -8.36 -7.82
C THR A 93 1.11 -7.53 -6.98
N PRO A 94 -0.21 -7.77 -7.01
CA PRO A 94 -1.17 -7.00 -6.22
C PRO A 94 -0.90 -7.09 -4.71
N GLN A 95 -1.10 -5.99 -4.00
CA GLN A 95 -0.85 -5.83 -2.56
C GLN A 95 -2.14 -5.76 -1.74
N TYR A 96 -3.24 -5.29 -2.31
CA TYR A 96 -4.51 -4.98 -1.64
C TYR A 96 -5.37 -6.20 -1.27
N ASN A 97 -5.01 -7.40 -1.74
CA ASN A 97 -5.70 -8.65 -1.39
C ASN A 97 -4.77 -9.56 -0.58
N THR A 98 -5.24 -10.38 0.35
CA THR A 98 -4.42 -11.33 1.15
C THR A 98 -4.42 -12.76 0.63
N SER A 99 -5.09 -13.03 -0.49
CA SER A 99 -5.13 -14.38 -1.09
C SER A 99 -3.75 -14.85 -1.59
N THR A 100 -3.50 -16.15 -1.54
CA THR A 100 -2.19 -16.77 -1.88
C THR A 100 -1.83 -16.67 -3.36
N ASN A 101 -2.83 -16.50 -4.25
CA ASN A 101 -2.66 -16.40 -5.70
C ASN A 101 -3.17 -15.05 -6.20
N LYS A 102 -2.34 -14.01 -6.09
CA LYS A 102 -2.65 -12.66 -6.56
C LYS A 102 -1.97 -12.45 -7.90
N SER A 103 -2.74 -12.03 -8.90
CA SER A 103 -2.21 -11.65 -10.21
C SER A 103 -2.99 -10.46 -10.75
N PHE A 104 -2.33 -9.70 -11.62
CA PHE A 104 -3.04 -8.80 -12.52
C PHE A 104 -3.51 -9.61 -13.72
N ILE A 105 -4.70 -9.29 -14.21
CA ILE A 105 -5.24 -9.80 -15.48
C ILE A 105 -5.45 -8.59 -16.36
N VAL A 106 -4.86 -8.62 -17.55
CA VAL A 106 -5.01 -7.55 -18.54
C VAL A 106 -5.84 -8.10 -19.68
N GLU A 107 -6.92 -7.40 -20.01
CA GLU A 107 -7.82 -7.76 -21.11
C GLU A 107 -7.87 -6.62 -22.12
N VAL A 108 -7.65 -6.95 -23.38
CA VAL A 108 -7.87 -6.03 -24.49
C VAL A 108 -9.31 -6.18 -24.93
N VAL A 109 -10.06 -5.09 -24.90
CA VAL A 109 -11.48 -5.06 -25.20
C VAL A 109 -11.75 -4.30 -26.48
N SER A 110 -12.63 -4.84 -27.33
CA SER A 110 -13.15 -4.13 -28.49
C SER A 110 -14.55 -3.62 -28.20
N ARG A 111 -14.77 -2.30 -28.28
CA ARG A 111 -16.14 -1.77 -28.29
C ARG A 111 -16.69 -1.94 -29.71
N SER A 112 -17.72 -2.79 -29.84
CA SER A 112 -18.54 -3.03 -31.04
C SER A 112 -18.00 -2.41 -32.35
N GLY A 113 -16.99 -3.06 -32.96
CA GLY A 113 -16.59 -2.80 -34.35
C GLY A 113 -15.68 -1.59 -34.61
N SER A 114 -15.12 -0.93 -33.61
CA SER A 114 -14.19 0.19 -33.81
C SER A 114 -12.80 -0.05 -33.23
N ASN A 115 -11.77 0.15 -34.06
CA ASN A 115 -10.40 0.45 -33.64
C ASN A 115 -10.33 1.93 -33.21
N PRO A 116 -9.53 2.31 -32.20
CA PRO A 116 -8.56 1.48 -31.48
C PRO A 116 -9.18 0.59 -30.39
N LEU A 117 -8.48 -0.51 -30.08
CA LEU A 117 -8.81 -1.40 -28.97
C LEU A 117 -8.60 -0.65 -27.63
N GLY A 118 -9.44 -0.94 -26.63
CA GLY A 118 -9.27 -0.46 -25.26
C GLY A 118 -8.56 -1.50 -24.39
N VAL A 119 -8.03 -1.08 -23.23
CA VAL A 119 -7.36 -1.98 -22.29
C VAL A 119 -8.00 -1.87 -20.91
N GLU A 120 -8.43 -3.01 -20.38
CA GLU A 120 -8.96 -3.15 -19.03
C GLU A 120 -7.98 -3.96 -18.18
N VAL A 121 -7.69 -3.48 -16.96
CA VAL A 121 -6.80 -4.18 -16.03
C VAL A 121 -7.55 -4.48 -14.74
N TYR A 122 -7.52 -5.75 -14.39
CA TYR A 122 -8.15 -6.32 -13.21
C TYR A 122 -7.08 -6.76 -12.23
N TYR A 123 -7.34 -6.54 -10.94
CA TYR A 123 -6.53 -7.10 -9.85
C TYR A 123 -7.46 -7.72 -8.81
N GLY A 124 -7.22 -8.96 -8.38
CA GLY A 124 -8.16 -9.66 -7.49
C GLY A 124 -7.96 -11.17 -7.44
N THR A 125 -8.82 -11.90 -6.72
CA THR A 125 -8.64 -13.34 -6.46
C THR A 125 -8.99 -14.18 -7.70
N GLY A 126 -8.21 -15.22 -7.96
CA GLY A 126 -8.49 -16.24 -8.99
C GLY A 126 -9.73 -17.11 -8.75
N ASN A 127 -10.70 -16.66 -7.95
CA ASN A 127 -11.95 -17.39 -7.67
C ASN A 127 -13.14 -16.42 -7.57
N GLY A 128 -13.53 -15.87 -8.73
CA GLY A 128 -14.86 -15.27 -8.93
C GLY A 128 -15.07 -13.83 -8.44
N GLY A 129 -14.01 -13.06 -8.18
CA GLY A 129 -14.12 -11.66 -7.79
C GLY A 129 -12.90 -10.85 -8.21
N SER A 130 -12.76 -10.58 -9.50
CA SER A 130 -11.83 -9.57 -10.00
C SER A 130 -12.39 -8.20 -9.65
N THR A 131 -11.72 -7.47 -8.75
CA THR A 131 -11.99 -6.04 -8.59
C THR A 131 -11.48 -5.32 -9.84
N LYS A 132 -12.38 -4.66 -10.58
CA LYS A 132 -12.00 -3.83 -11.74
C LYS A 132 -11.08 -2.74 -11.23
N GLY A 133 -9.85 -2.76 -11.72
CA GLY A 133 -8.78 -1.95 -11.19
C GLY A 133 -8.74 -0.59 -11.83
N GLU A 134 -8.46 -0.58 -13.11
CA GLU A 134 -8.41 0.62 -13.95
C GLU A 134 -8.81 0.25 -15.38
N GLU A 135 -9.40 1.22 -16.08
CA GLU A 135 -9.86 1.10 -17.45
C GLU A 135 -9.25 2.24 -18.25
N LEU A 136 -8.30 1.91 -19.13
CA LEU A 136 -7.67 2.88 -20.01
C LEU A 136 -8.25 2.76 -21.41
N TYR A 137 -8.89 3.84 -21.82
CA TYR A 137 -9.29 4.07 -23.20
C TYR A 137 -8.35 5.10 -23.84
N PRO A 138 -7.97 4.93 -25.11
CA PRO A 138 -7.45 6.04 -25.90
C PRO A 138 -8.50 7.15 -26.11
#